data_AF-A0A4Q4UTS2-F1
#
_entry.id   AF-A0A4Q4UTS2-F1
#
_cell.length_a   1.000
_cell.length_b   1.000
_cell.length_c   1.000
_cell.angle_alpha   90.00
_cell.angle_beta   90.00
_cell.angle_gamma   90.00
#
_symmetry.space_group_name_H-M   'P 1'
#
loop_
_entity.id
_entity.type
_entity.pdbx_description
1 polymer ?
#
loop_
_entity_poly.entity_id
_entity_poly.type
_entity_poly.pdbx_seq_one_letter_code
_entity_poly.pdbx_strand_id
1 'polypeptide(L)'
;MKDAALFHPTLPETEAMCNHSKTIFRCNHVQLSEKPVRICPVQSDYIAGVGSEPCDEVRSHPLITLRQPSECGYCAEQRTALDQRFREAKTLIAGIKAILKRSYGMVVDEVVEVDVDAGTEEAPVREGEEERDIVPELDRVQEFLRKKLAAKDAHLMMLGNQI
;
A
#
# COMPACT_ATOMS: atom_id res chain seq x y z
N MET A 1 -56.31 16.39 15.90
CA MET A 1 -55.89 15.18 16.66
C MET A 1 -55.19 14.28 15.67
N LYS A 2 -53.97 13.87 16.02
CA LYS A 2 -52.98 13.21 15.16
C LYS A 2 -53.25 11.72 15.17
N ASP A 3 -53.32 11.10 14.01
CA ASP A 3 -53.02 9.67 13.83
C ASP A 3 -52.36 9.49 12.47
N ALA A 4 -51.05 9.76 12.44
CA ALA A 4 -50.18 9.31 11.38
C ALA A 4 -49.61 7.96 11.82
N ALA A 5 -50.24 6.88 11.38
CA ALA A 5 -49.69 5.54 11.51
C ALA A 5 -48.38 5.48 10.70
N LEU A 6 -47.27 5.63 11.42
CA LEU A 6 -45.93 5.36 10.92
C LEU A 6 -45.86 3.86 10.63
N PHE A 7 -45.98 3.51 9.35
CA PHE A 7 -45.58 2.22 8.81
C PHE A 7 -44.08 2.06 9.08
N HIS A 8 -43.74 1.41 10.19
CA HIS A 8 -42.44 0.79 10.35
C HIS A 8 -42.40 -0.42 9.40
N PRO A 9 -41.47 -0.50 8.45
CA PRO A 9 -41.21 -1.75 7.77
C PRO A 9 -40.63 -2.71 8.82
N THR A 10 -41.46 -3.67 9.25
CA THR A 10 -41.00 -4.85 9.99
C THR A 10 -40.04 -5.61 9.09
N LEU A 11 -38.75 -5.44 9.35
CA LEU A 11 -37.72 -6.32 8.80
C LEU A 11 -38.02 -7.76 9.26
N PRO A 12 -37.86 -8.77 8.39
CA PRO A 12 -38.27 -10.13 8.67
C PRO A 12 -37.62 -10.67 9.96
N GLU A 13 -38.44 -11.35 10.77
CA GLU A 13 -38.14 -11.89 12.12
C GLU A 13 -37.19 -13.10 12.13
N THR A 14 -36.31 -13.29 11.13
CA THR A 14 -35.65 -14.58 10.94
C THR A 14 -34.15 -14.51 10.62
N GLU A 15 -33.38 -13.68 11.32
CA GLU A 15 -31.94 -13.93 11.44
C GLU A 15 -31.50 -13.78 12.89
N ALA A 16 -31.10 -14.91 13.48
CA ALA A 16 -30.60 -15.08 14.84
C ALA A 16 -29.18 -14.50 15.03
N MET A 17 -28.90 -13.31 14.48
CA MET A 17 -27.53 -12.81 14.35
C MET A 17 -27.31 -11.45 15.00
N CYS A 18 -26.16 -11.29 15.65
CA CYS A 18 -25.72 -10.02 16.21
C CYS A 18 -25.13 -9.15 15.09
N ASN A 19 -25.72 -7.97 14.87
CA ASN A 19 -25.25 -7.03 13.87
C ASN A 19 -24.28 -6.03 14.49
N HIS A 20 -23.04 -6.03 14.02
CA HIS A 20 -22.00 -5.09 14.41
C HIS A 20 -21.86 -3.98 13.38
N SER A 21 -21.54 -2.77 13.85
CA SER A 21 -21.15 -1.68 12.94
C SER A 21 -19.77 -1.97 12.38
N LYS A 22 -19.56 -1.57 11.12
CA LYS A 22 -18.33 -1.81 10.38
C LYS A 22 -17.71 -0.48 9.98
N THR A 23 -16.53 -0.16 10.50
CA THR A 23 -15.78 1.01 10.06
C THR A 23 -14.76 0.60 9.01
N ILE A 24 -14.79 1.25 7.85
CA ILE A 24 -13.79 1.09 6.78
C ILE A 24 -12.97 2.38 6.72
N PHE A 25 -11.67 2.27 6.99
CA PHE A 25 -10.75 3.40 6.96
C PHE A 25 -10.29 3.71 5.54
N ARG A 26 -9.65 4.87 5.35
CA ARG A 26 -9.04 5.25 4.05
C ARG A 26 -8.00 4.24 3.57
N CYS A 27 -7.33 3.54 4.48
CA CYS A 27 -6.40 2.46 4.17
C CYS A 27 -7.08 1.11 3.84
N ASN A 28 -8.41 1.09 3.66
CA ASN A 28 -9.24 -0.11 3.42
C ASN A 28 -9.24 -1.16 4.53
N HIS A 29 -8.54 -0.92 5.64
CA HIS A 29 -8.70 -1.75 6.82
C HIS A 29 -10.10 -1.60 7.42
N VAL A 30 -10.57 -2.70 7.99
CA VAL A 30 -11.90 -2.84 8.56
C VAL A 30 -11.79 -3.04 10.06
N GLN A 31 -12.61 -2.31 10.80
CA GLN A 31 -12.82 -2.54 12.23
C GLN A 31 -14.29 -2.76 12.51
N LEU A 32 -14.62 -3.83 13.22
CA LEU A 32 -15.97 -4.06 13.74
C LEU A 32 -16.08 -3.44 15.12
N SER A 33 -17.27 -2.92 15.46
CA SER A 33 -17.51 -2.44 16.81
C SER A 33 -17.50 -3.59 17.81
N GLU A 34 -16.90 -3.35 18.98
CA GLU A 34 -16.89 -4.31 20.08
C GLU A 34 -18.30 -4.69 20.54
N LYS A 35 -19.22 -3.73 20.51
CA LYS A 35 -20.62 -3.94 20.84
C LYS A 35 -21.47 -4.06 19.57
N PRO A 36 -22.41 -5.02 19.53
CA PRO A 36 -23.39 -5.09 18.45
C PRO A 36 -24.34 -3.90 18.52
N VAL A 37 -24.76 -3.41 17.36
CA VAL A 37 -25.84 -2.41 17.20
C VAL A 37 -27.21 -3.06 17.41
N ARG A 38 -27.35 -4.33 17.02
CA ARG A 38 -28.55 -5.13 17.29
C ARG A 38 -28.13 -6.51 17.77
N ILE A 39 -28.65 -6.92 18.92
CA ILE A 39 -28.47 -8.27 19.46
C ILE A 39 -29.51 -9.24 18.91
N CYS A 40 -29.14 -10.50 18.74
CA CYS A 40 -30.06 -11.56 18.38
C CYS A 40 -30.84 -12.09 19.60
N PRO A 41 -31.90 -12.89 19.40
CA PRO A 41 -32.62 -13.53 20.49
C PRO A 41 -31.72 -14.38 21.40
N VAL A 42 -30.77 -15.13 20.83
CA VAL A 42 -29.82 -15.96 21.61
C VAL A 42 -29.01 -15.10 22.58
N GLN A 43 -28.44 -13.99 22.11
CA GLN A 43 -27.70 -13.07 22.95
C GLN A 43 -28.61 -12.38 23.98
N SER A 44 -29.85 -12.08 23.60
CA SER A 44 -30.85 -11.50 24.52
C SER A 44 -31.19 -12.46 25.66
N ASP A 45 -31.41 -13.75 25.36
CA ASP A 45 -31.74 -14.78 26.35
C ASP A 45 -30.58 -15.05 27.29
N TYR A 46 -29.34 -15.05 26.77
CA TYR A 46 -28.12 -15.15 27.58
C TYR A 46 -28.01 -13.97 28.56
N ILE A 47 -28.19 -12.72 28.07
CA ILE A 47 -28.16 -11.53 28.93
C ILE A 47 -29.28 -11.56 29.98
N ALA A 48 -30.44 -12.12 29.64
CA ALA A 48 -31.56 -12.28 30.55
C ALA A 48 -31.39 -13.44 31.56
N GLY A 49 -30.33 -14.26 31.43
CA GLY A 49 -30.07 -15.42 32.30
C GLY A 49 -30.93 -16.64 32.00
N VAL A 50 -31.63 -16.64 30.87
CA VAL A 50 -32.47 -17.75 30.39
C VAL A 50 -31.65 -18.69 29.49
N GLY A 51 -30.70 -18.13 28.73
CA GLY A 51 -29.78 -18.86 27.88
C GLY A 51 -28.49 -19.25 28.61
N SER A 52 -27.92 -20.41 28.27
CA SER A 52 -26.69 -20.93 28.88
C SER A 52 -25.41 -20.35 28.26
N GLU A 53 -25.43 -19.97 26.98
CA GLU A 53 -24.24 -19.57 26.22
C GLU A 53 -24.49 -18.27 25.43
N PRO A 54 -23.47 -17.41 25.29
CA PRO A 54 -23.55 -16.21 24.45
C PRO A 54 -23.57 -16.56 22.96
N CYS A 55 -24.04 -15.61 22.15
CA CYS A 55 -23.95 -15.71 20.70
C CYS A 55 -22.58 -15.20 20.21
N ASP A 56 -21.83 -16.07 19.53
CA ASP A 56 -20.52 -15.74 18.94
C ASP A 56 -20.59 -15.33 17.45
N GLU A 57 -21.79 -15.30 16.86
CA GLU A 57 -21.96 -14.97 15.45
C GLU A 57 -21.87 -13.46 15.21
N VAL A 58 -20.85 -13.07 14.45
CA VAL A 58 -20.61 -11.67 14.07
C VAL A 58 -20.97 -11.45 12.61
N ARG A 59 -21.98 -10.63 12.34
CA ARG A 59 -22.27 -10.11 11.00
C ARG A 59 -22.29 -8.59 10.99
N SER A 60 -22.01 -8.02 9.81
CA SER A 60 -22.12 -6.58 9.57
C SER A 60 -23.10 -6.33 8.44
N HIS A 61 -24.03 -5.38 8.65
CA HIS A 61 -24.99 -4.99 7.63
C HIS A 61 -24.47 -3.76 6.87
N PRO A 62 -24.66 -3.66 5.53
CA PRO A 62 -24.19 -2.53 4.72
C PRO A 62 -24.65 -1.16 5.23
N LEU A 63 -25.88 -1.06 5.74
CA LEU A 63 -26.43 0.19 6.29
C LEU A 63 -25.77 0.65 7.60
N ILE A 64 -24.96 -0.19 8.24
CA ILE A 64 -24.24 0.11 9.48
C ILE A 64 -22.72 0.19 9.20
N THR A 65 -22.36 0.34 7.92
CA THR A 65 -20.98 0.53 7.49
C THR A 65 -20.64 2.02 7.43
N LEU A 66 -19.66 2.43 8.22
CA LEU A 66 -19.14 3.79 8.25
C LEU A 66 -17.82 3.85 7.48
N ARG A 67 -17.68 4.81 6.57
CA ARG A 67 -16.40 5.07 5.90
C ARG A 67 -15.72 6.26 6.58
N GLN A 68 -14.54 6.03 7.13
CA GLN A 68 -13.77 7.06 7.82
C GLN A 68 -12.64 7.56 6.90
N PRO A 69 -12.52 8.89 6.68
CA PRO A 69 -11.50 9.45 5.79
C PRO A 69 -10.09 9.43 6.38
N SER A 70 -9.92 9.01 7.63
CA SER A 70 -8.62 8.81 8.27
C SER A 70 -8.10 7.40 8.05
N GLU A 71 -6.80 7.24 8.27
CA GLU A 71 -6.17 5.92 8.39
C GLU A 71 -6.59 5.23 9.69
N CYS A 72 -6.46 3.90 9.75
CA CYS A 72 -6.57 3.17 11.02
C CYS A 72 -5.32 3.41 11.89
N GLY A 73 -5.44 3.16 13.20
CA GLY A 73 -4.33 3.37 14.16
C GLY A 73 -3.04 2.66 13.73
N TYR A 74 -3.15 1.40 13.32
CA TYR A 74 -2.01 0.60 12.84
C TYR A 74 -1.29 1.23 11.64
N CYS A 75 -2.03 1.69 10.63
CA CYS A 75 -1.43 2.33 9.46
C CYS A 75 -0.82 3.68 9.81
N ALA A 76 -1.46 4.45 10.68
CA ALA A 76 -0.93 5.73 11.14
C ALA A 76 0.41 5.53 11.89
N GLU A 77 0.49 4.53 12.77
CA GLU A 77 1.72 4.16 13.48
C GLU A 77 2.82 3.65 12.56
N GLN A 78 2.48 2.80 11.58
CA GLN A 78 3.46 2.36 10.59
C GLN A 78 4.01 3.52 9.76
N ARG A 79 3.15 4.43 9.32
CA ARG A 79 3.56 5.60 8.54
C ARG A 79 4.51 6.49 9.34
N THR A 80 4.19 6.78 10.60
CA THR A 80 5.08 7.59 11.44
C THR A 80 6.42 6.91 11.70
N ALA A 81 6.43 5.58 11.88
CA ALA A 81 7.66 4.81 12.01
C ALA A 81 8.51 4.85 10.73
N LEU A 82 7.89 4.73 9.56
CA LEU A 82 8.56 4.86 8.27
C LEU A 82 9.11 6.27 8.06
N ASP A 83 8.31 7.31 8.33
CA ASP A 83 8.73 8.71 8.23
C ASP A 83 9.92 9.02 9.13
N GLN A 84 9.97 8.41 10.33
CA GLN A 84 11.11 8.51 11.23
C GLN A 84 12.35 7.85 10.63
N ARG A 85 12.24 6.60 10.14
CA ARG A 85 13.35 5.89 9.50
C ARG A 85 13.86 6.60 8.25
N PHE A 86 12.97 7.17 7.44
CA PHE A 86 13.37 7.96 6.27
C PHE A 86 14.13 9.22 6.67
N ARG A 87 13.71 9.91 7.74
CA ARG A 87 14.47 11.05 8.25
C ARG A 87 15.86 10.66 8.73
N GLU A 88 15.98 9.56 9.47
CA GLU A 88 17.27 9.02 9.92
C GLU A 88 18.17 8.60 8.75
N ALA A 89 17.61 7.94 7.73
CA ALA A 89 18.36 7.59 6.53
C ALA A 89 18.87 8.85 5.80
N LYS A 90 18.02 9.89 5.66
CA LYS A 90 18.41 11.16 5.05
C LYS A 90 19.52 11.86 5.82
N THR A 91 19.49 11.86 7.15
CA THR A 91 20.55 12.48 7.96
C THR A 91 21.86 11.71 7.85
N LEU A 92 21.82 10.37 7.83
CA LEU A 92 23.01 9.54 7.60
C LEU A 92 23.62 9.78 6.23
N ILE A 93 22.81 9.81 5.18
CA ILE A 93 23.26 10.10 3.80
C ILE A 93 23.90 11.50 3.75
N ALA A 94 23.26 12.51 4.32
CA ALA A 94 23.81 13.86 4.37
C ALA A 94 25.15 13.91 5.11
N GLY A 95 25.28 13.19 6.23
CA GLY A 95 26.52 13.08 7.00
C GLY A 95 27.65 12.44 6.19
N ILE A 96 27.37 11.32 5.50
CA ILE A 96 28.35 10.64 4.64
C ILE A 96 28.75 11.54 3.46
N LYS A 97 27.77 12.20 2.81
CA LYS A 97 28.04 13.18 1.74
C LYS A 97 28.96 14.30 2.22
N ALA A 98 28.76 14.81 3.44
CA ALA A 98 29.62 15.85 4.01
C ALA A 98 31.06 15.36 4.25
N ILE A 99 31.24 14.13 4.73
CA ILE A 99 32.57 13.52 4.91
C ILE A 99 33.27 13.33 3.56
N LEU A 100 32.57 12.72 2.60
CA LEU A 100 33.10 12.52 1.24
C LEU A 100 33.48 13.86 0.60
N LYS A 101 32.64 14.89 0.79
CA LYS A 101 32.93 16.23 0.27
C LYS A 101 34.18 16.85 0.89
N ARG A 102 34.34 16.69 2.20
CA ARG A 102 35.52 17.17 2.93
C ARG A 102 36.80 16.43 2.51
N SER A 103 36.73 15.12 2.32
CA SER A 103 37.92 14.29 2.06
C SER A 103 38.32 14.23 0.58
N TYR A 104 37.37 14.31 -0.35
CA TYR A 104 37.59 14.01 -1.77
C TYR A 104 37.13 15.10 -2.75
N GLY A 105 36.60 16.25 -2.29
CA GLY A 105 36.14 17.33 -3.16
C GLY A 105 34.64 17.23 -3.50
N MET A 106 34.22 17.42 -4.76
CA MET A 106 32.78 17.43 -5.05
C MET A 106 32.15 16.04 -4.99
N VAL A 107 31.04 15.91 -4.26
CA VAL A 107 30.12 14.77 -4.34
C VAL A 107 28.97 15.18 -5.27
N VAL A 108 28.69 14.37 -6.29
CA VAL A 108 27.57 14.60 -7.21
C VAL A 108 26.27 14.38 -6.44
N ASP A 109 25.44 15.42 -6.37
CA ASP A 109 24.18 15.45 -5.61
C ASP A 109 22.98 14.94 -6.41
N GLU A 110 23.23 14.13 -7.45
CA GLU A 110 22.19 13.65 -8.35
C GLU A 110 21.44 12.50 -7.69
N VAL A 111 20.40 12.86 -6.94
CA VAL A 111 19.33 11.93 -6.60
C VAL A 111 18.54 11.77 -7.90
N VAL A 112 18.84 10.74 -8.67
CA VAL A 112 17.97 10.34 -9.78
C VAL A 112 16.67 9.89 -9.12
N GLU A 113 15.65 10.74 -9.15
CA GLU A 113 14.28 10.32 -8.88
C GLU A 113 13.91 9.35 -10.01
N VAL A 114 14.09 8.06 -9.74
CA VAL A 114 13.57 7.01 -10.61
C VAL A 114 12.08 6.95 -10.31
N ASP A 115 11.30 7.68 -11.09
CA ASP A 115 9.88 7.42 -11.23
C ASP A 115 9.75 5.98 -11.73
N VAL A 116 9.43 5.06 -10.81
CA VAL A 116 9.02 3.70 -11.18
C VAL A 116 7.59 3.82 -11.69
N ASP A 117 7.48 4.28 -12.94
CA ASP A 117 6.21 4.29 -13.66
C ASP A 117 5.82 2.83 -13.91
N ALA A 118 4.93 2.35 -13.05
CA ALA A 118 4.26 1.07 -13.20
C ALA A 118 3.22 1.18 -14.32
N GLY A 119 3.65 0.98 -15.56
CA GLY A 119 2.70 0.77 -16.65
C GLY A 119 3.32 0.81 -18.03
N THR A 120 3.68 -0.35 -18.58
CA THR A 120 3.49 -0.63 -20.02
C THR A 120 3.58 -2.15 -20.27
N GLU A 121 2.49 -2.88 -20.05
CA GLU A 121 2.22 -4.13 -20.77
C GLU A 121 1.32 -3.77 -21.95
N GLU A 122 1.91 -3.31 -23.05
CA GLU A 122 1.31 -3.48 -24.39
C GLU A 122 2.43 -3.69 -25.39
N ALA A 123 2.50 -4.92 -25.91
CA ALA A 123 3.34 -5.27 -27.05
C ALA A 123 2.62 -4.85 -28.35
N PRO A 124 3.23 -4.05 -29.25
CA PRO A 124 2.73 -3.90 -30.60
C PRO A 124 3.49 -4.86 -31.53
N VAL A 125 2.74 -5.76 -32.17
CA VAL A 125 3.23 -6.54 -33.31
C VAL A 125 3.35 -5.61 -34.52
N ARG A 126 4.55 -5.60 -35.11
CA ARG A 126 4.98 -4.87 -36.31
C ARG A 126 4.20 -5.28 -37.55
N GLU A 127 4.05 -4.37 -38.52
CA GLU A 127 4.46 -4.54 -39.93
C GLU A 127 4.68 -3.15 -40.58
N GLY A 128 5.70 -3.01 -41.44
CA GLY A 128 5.94 -1.79 -42.22
C GLY A 128 7.42 -1.56 -42.58
N GLU A 129 7.76 -1.86 -43.82
CA GLU A 129 9.07 -1.75 -44.48
C GLU A 129 9.53 -0.29 -44.67
N GLU A 130 10.85 -0.03 -44.64
CA GLU A 130 11.55 0.77 -45.67
C GLU A 130 13.06 0.80 -45.42
N GLU A 131 13.79 0.42 -46.46
CA GLU A 131 15.24 0.37 -46.61
C GLU A 131 15.83 1.79 -46.65
N ARG A 132 16.78 2.10 -45.76
CA ARG A 132 17.66 3.27 -45.89
C ARG A 132 19.08 2.90 -45.48
N ASP A 133 20.01 3.10 -46.40
CA ASP A 133 21.45 3.05 -46.19
C ASP A 133 21.86 3.97 -45.03
N ILE A 134 22.43 3.40 -43.97
CA ILE A 134 23.03 4.14 -42.85
C ILE A 134 24.44 3.59 -42.65
N VAL A 135 25.42 4.43 -42.99
CA VAL A 135 26.83 4.34 -42.57
C VAL A 135 26.91 3.82 -41.13
N PRO A 136 27.78 2.88 -40.74
CA PRO A 136 27.83 2.42 -39.37
C PRO A 136 28.28 3.55 -38.45
N GLU A 137 27.33 4.32 -37.93
CA GLU A 137 27.51 5.19 -36.79
C GLU A 137 27.83 4.24 -35.64
N LEU A 138 29.13 4.07 -35.38
CA LEU A 138 29.63 3.28 -34.26
C LEU A 138 28.91 3.77 -33.01
N ASP A 139 28.03 2.90 -32.52
CA ASP A 139 27.15 3.14 -31.39
C ASP A 139 27.98 3.66 -30.22
N ARG A 140 27.73 4.92 -29.82
CA ARG A 140 28.43 5.58 -28.71
C ARG A 140 28.37 4.75 -27.44
N VAL A 141 27.31 3.95 -27.30
CA VAL A 141 27.14 3.00 -26.20
C VAL A 141 28.18 1.87 -26.30
N GLN A 142 28.43 1.36 -27.50
CA GLN A 142 29.42 0.32 -27.74
C GLN A 142 30.85 0.78 -27.45
N GLU A 143 31.21 2.02 -27.80
CA GLU A 143 32.50 2.61 -27.41
C GLU A 143 32.62 2.79 -25.90
N PHE A 144 31.54 3.26 -25.26
CA PHE A 144 31.49 3.43 -23.82
C PHE A 144 31.66 2.10 -23.09
N LEU A 145 30.94 1.06 -23.52
CA LEU A 145 31.07 -0.30 -22.98
C LEU A 145 32.47 -0.86 -23.17
N ARG A 146 33.09 -0.63 -24.33
CA ARG A 146 34.47 -1.05 -24.59
C ARG A 146 35.46 -0.35 -23.67
N LYS A 147 35.31 0.96 -23.44
CA LYS A 147 36.13 1.73 -22.49
C LYS A 147 35.94 1.27 -21.06
N LYS A 148 34.71 0.93 -20.66
CA LYS A 148 34.40 0.42 -19.32
C LYS A 148 34.96 -0.98 -19.08
N LEU A 149 34.89 -1.87 -20.07
CA LEU A 149 35.48 -3.21 -19.99
C LEU A 149 37.01 -3.20 -19.99
N ALA A 150 37.64 -2.22 -20.66
CA ALA A 150 39.09 -2.06 -20.68
C ALA A 150 39.66 -1.34 -19.43
N ALA A 151 38.82 -0.84 -18.53
CA ALA A 151 39.26 -0.21 -17.30
C ALA A 151 39.93 -1.24 -16.37
N LYS A 152 41.03 -0.84 -15.70
CA LYS A 152 41.80 -1.73 -14.79
C LYS A 152 40.94 -2.35 -13.69
N ASP A 153 39.86 -1.67 -13.33
CA ASP A 153 38.93 -2.06 -12.27
C ASP A 153 37.65 -2.72 -12.78
N ALA A 154 37.58 -3.09 -14.07
CA ALA A 154 36.39 -3.72 -14.67
C ALA A 154 35.97 -5.02 -13.95
N HIS A 155 36.93 -5.71 -13.34
CA HIS A 155 36.71 -6.92 -12.55
C HIS A 155 35.83 -6.68 -11.30
N LEU A 156 35.76 -5.44 -10.78
CA LEU A 156 34.90 -5.09 -9.65
C LEU A 156 33.42 -5.00 -10.02
N MET A 157 33.10 -4.82 -11.31
CA MET A 157 31.73 -4.70 -11.82
C MET A 157 31.07 -6.07 -12.12
N MET A 158 31.82 -7.16 -11.97
CA MET A 158 31.35 -8.54 -12.22
C MET A 158 31.06 -9.33 -10.93
N LEU A 159 31.18 -8.70 -9.76
CA LEU A 159 30.90 -9.33 -8.45
C LEU A 159 29.40 -9.28 -8.15
N GLY A 160 28.62 -9.96 -8.98
CA GLY A 160 27.18 -10.06 -8.81
C GLY A 160 26.66 -11.39 -9.33
N ASN A 161 27.34 -12.50 -9.00
CA ASN A 161 26.82 -13.87 -9.05
C ASN A 161 27.83 -14.85 -8.41
N GLN A 162 27.93 -14.82 -7.08
CA GLN A 162 28.38 -15.97 -6.29
C GLN A 162 27.48 -16.06 -5.06
N ILE A 163 26.36 -16.77 -5.23
CA ILE A 163 25.69 -17.54 -4.18
C ILE A 163 25.87 -19.00 -4.60
#